data_AF-A0A0C9SF10-F1
#
_entry.id   AF-A0A0C9SF10-F1
#
_cell.length_a   1.000
_cell.length_b   1.000
_cell.length_c   1.000
_cell.angle_alpha   90.00
_cell.angle_beta   90.00
_cell.angle_gamma   90.00
#
_symmetry.space_group_name_H-M   'P 1'
#
loop_
_entity.id
_entity.type
_entity.pdbx_description
1 polymer ?
#
loop_
_entity_poly.entity_id
_entity_poly.type
_entity_poly.pdbx_seq_one_letter_code
_entity_poly.pdbx_strand_id
1 'polypeptide(L)'
;MKAARVSTFLCVAVALFCYAKGGVKGGWRNIDPWSDVKVLEMAKYALQNQRNGFSAKHGALWLREAQIQVETGMKYYIRFDIARRPCKSSSRVTFSRRCQFHEKYYVVSTCFTTVWDNVLEKKRTVLNFSCKIKLDTGRLLHE
;
A
#
# COMPACT_ATOMS: atom_id res chain seq x y z
N MET A 1 52.31 -26.67 -16.89
CA MET A 1 51.51 -25.45 -17.12
C MET A 1 50.19 -25.77 -17.84
N LYS A 2 49.23 -26.45 -17.19
CA LYS A 2 47.92 -26.79 -17.82
C LYS A 2 46.74 -26.69 -16.85
N ALA A 3 46.97 -26.93 -15.55
CA ALA A 3 45.93 -26.88 -14.52
C ALA A 3 45.37 -25.46 -14.26
N ALA A 4 46.20 -24.41 -14.36
CA ALA A 4 45.78 -23.03 -14.09
C ALA A 4 44.72 -22.50 -15.09
N ARG A 5 44.77 -22.96 -16.35
CA ARG A 5 43.81 -22.55 -17.39
C ARG A 5 42.44 -23.23 -17.21
N VAL A 6 42.43 -24.50 -16.78
CA VAL A 6 41.18 -25.25 -16.54
C VAL A 6 40.40 -24.65 -15.36
N SER A 7 41.10 -24.20 -14.31
CA SER A 7 40.48 -23.60 -13.13
C SER A 7 39.82 -22.24 -13.42
N THR A 8 40.41 -21.41 -14.29
CA THR A 8 39.86 -20.09 -14.63
C THR A 8 38.59 -20.19 -15.48
N PHE A 9 38.55 -21.11 -16.45
CA PHE A 9 37.33 -21.33 -17.25
C PHE A 9 36.15 -21.82 -16.41
N LEU A 10 36.41 -22.65 -15.40
CA LEU A 10 35.37 -23.17 -14.51
C LEU A 10 34.72 -22.06 -13.67
N CYS A 11 35.51 -21.12 -13.13
CA CYS A 11 35.00 -20.00 -12.33
C CYS A 11 34.13 -19.04 -13.17
N VAL A 12 34.56 -18.74 -14.41
CA VAL A 12 33.81 -17.85 -15.30
C VAL A 12 32.48 -18.49 -15.73
N ALA A 13 32.49 -19.79 -16.03
CA ALA A 13 31.27 -20.53 -16.38
C ALA A 13 30.26 -20.59 -15.22
N VAL A 14 30.73 -20.80 -13.98
CA VAL A 14 29.86 -20.79 -12.79
C VAL A 14 29.27 -19.41 -12.53
N ALA A 15 30.08 -18.35 -12.64
CA ALA A 15 29.60 -16.98 -12.49
C ALA A 15 28.50 -16.64 -13.52
N LEU A 16 28.71 -17.01 -14.80
CA LEU A 16 27.71 -16.83 -15.86
C LEU A 16 26.43 -17.64 -15.60
N PHE A 17 26.54 -18.86 -15.07
CA PHE A 17 25.39 -19.70 -14.73
C PHE A 17 24.57 -19.14 -13.55
N CYS A 18 25.23 -18.50 -12.58
CA CYS A 18 24.56 -17.81 -11.47
C CYS A 18 23.77 -16.58 -11.95
N TYR A 19 24.30 -15.80 -12.89
CA TYR A 19 23.59 -14.65 -13.47
C TYR A 19 22.39 -15.09 -14.35
N ALA A 20 22.51 -16.23 -15.05
CA ALA A 20 21.45 -16.70 -15.95
C ALA A 20 20.20 -17.26 -15.23
N LYS A 21 20.30 -17.66 -13.96
CA LYS A 21 19.21 -18.35 -13.24
C LYS A 21 18.50 -17.53 -12.16
N GLY A 22 19.05 -16.39 -11.76
CA GLY A 22 18.50 -15.60 -10.66
C GLY A 22 18.46 -14.12 -11.00
N GLY A 23 17.37 -13.67 -11.62
CA GLY A 23 17.07 -12.24 -11.67
C GLY A 23 17.08 -11.71 -10.24
N VAL A 24 17.99 -10.79 -9.93
CA VAL A 24 18.11 -10.17 -8.62
C VAL A 24 16.78 -9.46 -8.33
N LYS A 25 15.92 -10.10 -7.54
CA LYS A 25 14.76 -9.41 -6.98
C LYS A 25 15.32 -8.34 -6.06
N GLY A 26 15.07 -7.07 -6.40
CA GLY A 26 15.43 -5.97 -5.52
C GLY A 26 14.80 -6.21 -4.15
N GLY A 27 15.50 -5.90 -3.07
CA GLY A 27 14.89 -5.86 -1.74
C GLY A 27 13.83 -4.77 -1.67
N TRP A 28 13.06 -4.76 -0.58
CA TRP A 28 12.15 -3.65 -0.28
C TRP A 28 12.95 -2.38 -0.02
N ARG A 29 12.53 -1.27 -0.63
CA ARG A 29 13.09 0.06 -0.42
C ARG A 29 12.02 1.01 0.11
N ASN A 30 12.28 1.63 1.25
CA ASN A 30 11.43 2.70 1.78
C ASN A 30 11.42 3.89 0.83
N ILE A 31 10.25 4.47 0.61
CA ILE A 31 10.07 5.72 -0.15
C ILE A 31 9.16 6.67 0.64
N ASP A 32 9.26 7.97 0.35
CA ASP A 32 8.29 8.93 0.87
C ASP A 32 6.91 8.65 0.23
N PRO A 33 5.88 8.32 1.03
CA PRO A 33 4.54 8.01 0.51
C PRO A 33 3.89 9.16 -0.27
N TRP A 34 4.33 10.40 -0.06
CA TRP A 34 3.77 11.59 -0.70
C TRP A 34 4.58 12.09 -1.90
N SER A 35 5.77 11.53 -2.12
CA SER A 35 6.64 11.90 -3.25
C SER A 35 6.20 11.33 -4.59
N ASP A 36 5.39 10.24 -4.61
CA ASP A 36 4.97 9.54 -5.81
C ASP A 36 3.45 9.29 -5.82
N VAL A 37 2.77 9.85 -6.82
CA VAL A 37 1.32 9.72 -7.03
C VAL A 37 0.90 8.26 -7.21
N LYS A 38 1.78 7.39 -7.72
CA LYS A 38 1.50 5.95 -7.86
C LYS A 38 1.19 5.29 -6.52
N VAL A 39 1.80 5.72 -5.43
CA VAL A 39 1.52 5.17 -4.09
C VAL A 39 0.06 5.41 -3.72
N LEU A 40 -0.41 6.65 -3.88
CA LEU A 40 -1.82 6.99 -3.63
C LEU A 40 -2.77 6.23 -4.56
N GLU A 41 -2.40 6.07 -5.84
CA GLU A 41 -3.17 5.33 -6.82
C GLU A 41 -3.31 3.85 -6.42
N MET A 42 -2.21 3.20 -6.01
CA MET A 42 -2.23 1.80 -5.57
C MET A 42 -3.04 1.63 -4.29
N ALA A 43 -2.95 2.55 -3.33
CA ALA A 43 -3.77 2.51 -2.12
C ALA A 43 -5.27 2.62 -2.44
N LYS A 44 -5.65 3.54 -3.34
CA LYS A 44 -7.03 3.69 -3.82
C LYS A 44 -7.51 2.44 -4.56
N TYR A 45 -6.69 1.91 -5.47
CA TYR A 45 -6.98 0.68 -6.20
C TYR A 45 -7.23 -0.49 -5.24
N ALA A 46 -6.35 -0.70 -4.26
CA ALA A 46 -6.50 -1.78 -3.30
C ALA A 46 -7.79 -1.67 -2.49
N LEU A 47 -8.12 -0.45 -2.06
CA LEU A 47 -9.33 -0.16 -1.30
C LEU A 47 -10.61 -0.37 -2.12
N GLN A 48 -10.62 0.06 -3.39
CA GLN A 48 -11.75 -0.13 -4.31
C GLN A 48 -12.03 -1.60 -4.63
N ASN A 49 -11.00 -2.46 -4.58
CA ASN A 49 -11.15 -3.90 -4.80
C ASN A 49 -11.72 -4.65 -3.58
N GLN A 50 -11.93 -3.98 -2.45
CA GLN A 50 -12.52 -4.61 -1.27
C GLN A 50 -14.05 -4.54 -1.31
N ARG A 51 -14.69 -5.66 -1.03
CA ARG A 51 -16.17 -5.75 -0.91
C ARG A 51 -16.69 -5.19 0.42
N ASN A 52 -15.81 -4.95 1.39
CA ASN A 52 -16.16 -4.81 2.81
C ASN A 52 -16.57 -3.40 3.26
N GLY A 53 -17.23 -2.61 2.41
CA GLY A 53 -17.85 -1.34 2.82
C GLY A 53 -16.89 -0.19 3.19
N PHE A 54 -15.57 -0.37 3.10
CA PHE A 54 -14.60 0.73 3.17
C PHE A 54 -14.57 1.51 1.85
N SER A 55 -15.65 2.21 1.57
CA SER A 55 -15.72 3.10 0.40
C SER A 55 -14.76 4.28 0.57
N ALA A 56 -13.73 4.33 -0.27
CA ALA A 56 -12.86 5.49 -0.44
C ALA A 56 -13.64 6.79 -0.77
N LYS A 57 -14.90 6.69 -1.19
CA LYS A 57 -15.73 7.87 -1.52
C LYS A 57 -16.04 8.74 -0.30
N HIS A 58 -15.91 8.23 0.93
CA HIS A 58 -16.33 8.95 2.14
C HIS A 58 -15.21 9.13 3.18
N GLY A 59 -13.98 8.69 2.89
CA GLY A 59 -12.83 8.83 3.79
C GLY A 59 -11.63 9.42 3.09
N ALA A 60 -10.93 10.34 3.76
CA ALA A 60 -9.60 10.77 3.33
C ALA A 60 -8.60 9.64 3.61
N LEU A 61 -7.68 9.41 2.67
CA LEU A 61 -6.57 8.49 2.85
C LEU A 61 -5.35 9.28 3.32
N TRP A 62 -4.79 8.88 4.46
CA TRP A 62 -3.54 9.42 4.94
C TRP A 62 -2.44 8.38 4.78
N LEU A 63 -1.57 8.56 3.79
CA LEU A 63 -0.44 7.66 3.56
C LEU A 63 0.58 7.83 4.70
N ARG A 64 0.97 6.71 5.32
CA ARG A 64 1.88 6.69 6.48
C ARG A 64 3.25 6.17 6.08
N GLU A 65 3.29 5.04 5.39
CA GLU A 65 4.52 4.37 5.00
C GLU A 65 4.32 3.75 3.62
N ALA A 66 5.39 3.74 2.84
CA ALA A 66 5.40 3.13 1.52
C ALA A 66 6.76 2.47 1.27
N GLN A 67 6.73 1.27 0.73
CA GLN A 67 7.90 0.55 0.28
C GLN A 67 7.67 0.03 -1.13
N ILE A 68 8.73 0.00 -1.92
CA ILE A 68 8.70 -0.55 -3.27
C ILE A 68 9.67 -1.71 -3.41
N GLN A 69 9.30 -2.67 -4.25
CA GLN A 69 10.16 -3.78 -4.62
C GLN A 69 10.11 -3.97 -6.13
N VAL A 70 11.28 -4.02 -6.76
CA VAL A 70 11.41 -4.30 -8.20
C VAL A 70 11.51 -5.81 -8.40
N GLU A 71 10.58 -6.38 -9.16
CA GLU A 71 10.61 -7.78 -9.62
C GLU A 71 10.35 -7.81 -11.14
N THR A 72 9.53 -8.73 -11.66
CA THR A 72 9.01 -8.70 -13.05
C THR A 72 7.96 -7.60 -13.29
N GLY A 73 7.86 -6.67 -12.34
CA GLY A 73 6.94 -5.55 -12.23
C GLY A 73 7.28 -4.78 -10.96
N MET A 74 6.36 -3.95 -10.47
CA MET A 74 6.57 -3.18 -9.24
C MET A 74 5.62 -3.66 -8.15
N LYS A 75 6.16 -4.04 -6.98
CA LYS A 75 5.33 -4.22 -5.78
C LYS A 75 5.36 -2.96 -4.94
N TYR A 76 4.20 -2.59 -4.42
CA TYR A 76 3.99 -1.48 -3.51
C TYR A 76 3.43 -2.03 -2.22
N TYR A 77 4.17 -1.93 -1.13
CA TYR A 77 3.64 -2.11 0.21
C TYR A 77 3.27 -0.72 0.75
N ILE A 78 2.05 -0.58 1.25
CA ILE A 78 1.52 0.72 1.67
C ILE A 78 0.78 0.55 2.99
N ARG A 79 1.17 1.36 3.97
CA ARG A 79 0.41 1.59 5.20
C ARG A 79 -0.29 2.93 5.10
N PHE A 80 -1.60 2.94 5.30
CA PHE A 80 -2.39 4.17 5.23
C PHE A 80 -3.54 4.16 6.24
N ASP A 81 -3.91 5.34 6.71
CA ASP A 81 -5.09 5.51 7.55
C ASP A 81 -6.29 5.92 6.70
N ILE A 82 -7.46 5.41 7.05
CA ILE A 82 -8.74 5.89 6.55
C ILE A 82 -9.28 6.85 7.61
N ALA A 83 -9.35 8.13 7.27
CA ALA A 83 -9.87 9.17 8.14
C ALA A 83 -11.25 9.66 7.67
N ARG A 84 -12.18 9.87 8.60
CA ARG A 84 -13.51 10.44 8.30
C ARG A 84 -13.67 11.80 8.94
N ARG A 85 -14.51 12.65 8.33
CA ARG A 85 -15.04 13.84 8.99
C ARG A 85 -16.31 13.44 9.73
N PRO A 86 -16.46 13.80 11.01
CA PRO A 86 -17.72 13.62 11.69
C PRO A 86 -18.73 14.61 11.09
N CYS A 87 -19.85 14.09 10.61
CA CYS A 87 -21.04 14.90 10.39
C CYS A 87 -22.00 14.50 11.51
N LYS A 88 -22.20 15.37 12.50
CA LYS A 88 -23.26 15.17 13.50
C LYS A 88 -24.59 15.15 12.77
N SER A 89 -25.23 13.99 12.70
CA SER A 89 -26.63 13.88 12.32
C SER A 89 -27.44 14.41 13.50
N SER A 90 -27.89 15.66 13.44
CA SER A 90 -28.98 16.07 14.32
C SER A 90 -30.20 15.24 13.91
N SER A 91 -30.83 14.57 14.88
CA SER A 91 -31.95 13.63 14.69
C SER A 91 -33.23 14.26 14.11
N ARG A 92 -33.19 15.52 13.68
CA ARG A 92 -34.16 16.20 12.85
C ARG A 92 -33.39 17.17 11.96
N VAL A 93 -33.92 17.45 10.77
CA VAL A 93 -33.48 18.42 9.75
C VAL A 93 -32.95 17.77 8.48
N THR A 94 -33.82 17.88 7.47
CA THR A 94 -33.66 17.89 6.02
C THR A 94 -32.22 17.92 5.51
N PHE A 95 -31.95 17.05 4.54
CA PHE A 95 -30.71 16.90 3.76
C PHE A 95 -30.34 18.21 3.04
N SER A 96 -29.93 19.25 3.77
CA SER A 96 -29.49 20.50 3.19
C SER A 96 -28.54 21.23 4.12
N ARG A 97 -27.25 21.13 3.76
CA ARG A 97 -26.17 22.08 4.02
C ARG A 97 -25.65 22.17 5.47
N ARG A 98 -24.33 22.01 5.56
CA ARG A 98 -23.40 22.32 6.66
C ARG A 98 -23.18 21.18 7.67
N CYS A 99 -22.35 20.20 7.30
CA CYS A 99 -21.42 19.66 8.29
C CYS A 99 -20.58 20.86 8.74
N GLN A 100 -20.85 21.39 9.93
CA GLN A 100 -20.12 22.54 10.46
C GLN A 100 -18.63 22.17 10.52
N PHE A 101 -17.80 22.96 9.86
CA PHE A 101 -16.41 22.69 9.50
C PHE A 101 -15.42 22.64 10.70
N HIS A 102 -15.89 22.37 11.91
CA HIS A 102 -15.10 22.55 13.14
C HIS A 102 -14.48 21.28 13.72
N GLU A 103 -14.81 20.10 13.20
CA GLU A 103 -14.31 18.85 13.78
C GLU A 103 -13.16 18.27 12.93
N LYS A 104 -12.01 18.01 13.56
CA LYS A 104 -10.81 17.43 12.94
C LYS A 104 -11.14 16.05 12.35
N TYR A 105 -10.47 15.67 11.27
CA TYR A 105 -10.52 14.30 10.76
C TYR A 105 -10.07 13.33 11.87
N TYR A 106 -10.80 12.24 12.05
CA TYR A 106 -10.40 11.16 12.94
C TYR A 106 -10.12 9.88 12.15
N VAL A 107 -9.09 9.15 12.56
CA VAL A 107 -8.69 7.88 11.94
C VAL A 107 -9.65 6.79 12.41
N VAL A 108 -10.33 6.16 11.45
CA VAL A 108 -11.29 5.07 11.69
C VAL A 108 -10.60 3.72 11.60
N SER A 109 -9.61 3.61 10.73
CA SER A 109 -8.91 2.36 10.46
C SER A 109 -7.51 2.63 9.96
N THR A 110 -6.55 1.79 10.37
CA THR A 110 -5.23 1.73 9.76
C THR A 110 -5.16 0.48 8.90
N CYS A 111 -4.85 0.66 7.62
CA CYS A 111 -4.82 -0.40 6.62
C CYS A 111 -3.41 -0.61 6.09
N PHE A 112 -3.18 -1.84 5.65
CA PHE A 112 -1.95 -2.32 5.05
C PHE A 112 -2.32 -3.03 3.76
N THR A 113 -1.62 -2.72 2.67
CA THR A 113 -1.84 -3.40 1.41
C THR A 113 -0.54 -3.63 0.69
N THR A 114 -0.50 -4.74 -0.07
CA THR A 114 0.53 -4.99 -1.06
C THR A 114 -0.13 -5.11 -2.42
N VAL A 115 0.25 -4.24 -3.35
CA VAL A 115 -0.22 -4.25 -4.74
C VAL A 115 0.94 -4.57 -5.67
N TRP A 116 0.75 -5.49 -6.61
CA TRP A 116 1.68 -5.74 -7.70
C TRP A 116 1.15 -5.12 -8.99
N ASP A 117 1.96 -4.26 -9.60
CA ASP A 117 1.70 -3.58 -10.87
C ASP A 117 2.66 -4.14 -11.92
N ASN A 118 2.14 -4.98 -12.81
CA ASN A 118 2.85 -5.42 -14.01
C ASN A 118 2.53 -4.43 -15.13
N VAL A 119 3.44 -3.48 -15.34
CA VAL A 119 3.29 -2.43 -16.35
C VAL A 119 3.31 -3.01 -17.77
N LEU A 120 4.07 -4.08 -18.00
CA LEU A 120 4.19 -4.73 -19.32
C LEU A 120 2.87 -5.40 -19.74
N GLU A 121 2.22 -6.09 -18.80
CA GLU A 121 0.94 -6.78 -19.03
C GLU A 121 -0.28 -5.88 -18.74
N LYS A 122 -0.06 -4.63 -18.33
CA LYS A 122 -1.11 -3.68 -17.86
C LYS A 122 -2.03 -4.29 -16.79
N LYS A 123 -1.46 -5.13 -15.93
CA LYS A 123 -2.19 -5.91 -14.93
C LYS A 123 -1.81 -5.47 -13.53
N ARG A 124 -2.82 -5.19 -12.71
CA ARG A 124 -2.66 -4.91 -11.28
C ARG A 124 -3.32 -6.01 -10.47
N THR A 125 -2.69 -6.39 -9.37
CA THR A 125 -3.21 -7.42 -8.46
C THR A 125 -2.99 -6.97 -7.03
N VAL A 126 -4.06 -6.98 -6.23
CA VAL A 126 -3.94 -6.84 -4.77
C VAL A 126 -3.47 -8.19 -4.22
N LEU A 127 -2.23 -8.25 -3.74
CA LEU A 127 -1.65 -9.47 -3.17
C LEU A 127 -2.08 -9.67 -1.72
N ASN A 128 -2.18 -8.57 -0.97
CA ASN A 128 -2.64 -8.58 0.41
C ASN A 128 -3.38 -7.28 0.73
N PHE A 129 -4.39 -7.38 1.58
CA PHE A 129 -5.12 -6.26 2.13
C PHE A 129 -5.62 -6.60 3.53
N SER A 130 -5.30 -5.75 4.50
CA SER A 130 -5.78 -5.90 5.88
C SER A 130 -6.02 -4.52 6.49
N CYS A 131 -7.10 -4.40 7.26
CA CYS A 131 -7.44 -3.17 7.98
C CYS A 131 -7.67 -3.49 9.45
N LYS A 132 -7.11 -2.67 10.33
CA LYS A 132 -7.34 -2.70 11.77
C LYS A 132 -8.19 -1.50 12.14
N ILE A 133 -9.42 -1.74 12.58
CA ILE A 133 -10.31 -0.69 13.08
C ILE A 133 -9.65 -0.06 14.30
N LYS A 134 -9.56 1.27 14.31
CA LYS A 134 -9.13 2.02 15.48
C LYS A 134 -10.41 2.36 16.25
N LEU A 135 -10.81 1.48 17.17
CA LEU A 135 -11.94 1.74 18.04
C LEU A 135 -11.61 2.96 18.90
N ASP A 136 -12.43 3.99 18.78
CA ASP A 136 -12.35 5.22 19.56
C ASP A 136 -12.57 4.83 21.04
N THR A 137 -11.48 4.71 21.81
CA THR A 137 -11.49 4.27 23.21
C THR A 137 -11.92 5.42 24.13
N GLY A 138 -12.99 6.13 23.72
CA GLY A 138 -13.55 7.29 24.41
C GLY A 138 -15.07 7.30 24.47
N ARG A 139 -15.74 6.20 24.09
CA ARG A 139 -17.21 6.07 24.17
C ARG A 139 -17.65 4.76 24.86
N LEU A 140 -17.01 4.46 25.99
CA LEU A 140 -17.46 3.45 26.96
C LEU A 140 -17.14 3.95 28.37
N LEU A 141 -17.68 5.10 28.77
CA LEU A 141 -17.92 5.52 30.16
C LEU A 141 -18.87 6.73 30.08
N HIS A 142 -19.99 6.68 30.82
CA HIS A 142 -21.21 7.51 30.71
C HIS A 142 -22.12 7.05 29.56
N GLU A 143 -23.26 6.40 29.78
CA GLU A 143 -24.21 6.37 30.91
C GLU A 143 -24.72 4.95 31.17
#